data_AF-A0A7S0L1E5-F1
#
_entry.id   AF-A0A7S0L1E5-F1
#
_cell.length_a   1.000
_cell.length_b   1.000
_cell.length_c   1.000
_cell.angle_alpha   90.00
_cell.angle_beta   90.00
_cell.angle_gamma   90.00
#
_symmetry.space_group_name_H-M   'P 1'
#
loop_
_entity.id
_entity.type
_entity.pdbx_description
1 polymer ?
#
loop_
_entity_poly.entity_id
_entity_poly.type
_entity_poly.pdbx_seq_one_letter_code
_entity_poly.pdbx_strand_id
1 'polypeptide(L)'
;MAADGDASLELERSFRRDVRKAYYRREADFATLLEYNDYLEEVEDLIVRLLDERTRADTQTKLRELGKLERELTARNRALFDEDRRRLEERAYLDSDETKRRAEARARAEQEAAEEQARVKAELLEKIASGKANAATAQSELRKHAQLVAALASAGGGGGSSAISLGQTSGLRLQAQPLPGALLQPLHPVPDSNGPKLMVRSRDLKREDYEDDPLAYALVCAAGGLRRDTWRKRYREEAFNARALTFVPFA
;
A
#
# COMPACT_ATOMS: atom_id res chain seq x y z
N MET A 1 -25.06 -10.34 -15.44
CA MET A 1 -25.13 -11.59 -14.66
C MET A 1 -23.81 -11.80 -13.90
N ALA A 2 -23.40 -10.85 -13.04
CA ALA A 2 -22.18 -10.96 -12.23
C ALA A 2 -22.47 -10.90 -10.72
N ALA A 3 -23.73 -10.71 -10.31
CA ALA A 3 -24.12 -10.54 -8.91
C ALA A 3 -24.31 -11.87 -8.16
N ASP A 4 -24.62 -12.96 -8.86
CA ASP A 4 -24.93 -14.26 -8.21
C ASP A 4 -23.70 -14.94 -7.60
N GLY A 5 -22.52 -14.74 -8.21
CA GLY A 5 -21.25 -15.27 -7.69
C GLY A 5 -20.81 -14.57 -6.40
N ASP A 6 -20.92 -13.25 -6.35
CA ASP A 6 -20.54 -12.47 -5.16
C ASP A 6 -21.47 -12.78 -3.98
N ALA A 7 -22.78 -12.93 -4.21
CA ALA A 7 -23.74 -13.28 -3.16
C ALA A 7 -23.49 -14.67 -2.55
N SER A 8 -23.15 -15.67 -3.38
CA SER A 8 -22.83 -17.01 -2.90
C SER A 8 -21.54 -17.02 -2.07
N LEU A 9 -20.51 -16.30 -2.51
CA LEU A 9 -19.25 -16.16 -1.78
C LEU A 9 -19.40 -15.37 -0.47
N GLU A 10 -20.26 -14.36 -0.43
CA GLU A 10 -20.57 -13.63 0.80
C GLU A 10 -21.31 -14.52 1.80
N LEU A 11 -22.25 -15.32 1.33
CA LEU A 11 -22.97 -16.30 2.14
C LEU A 11 -22.02 -17.35 2.71
N GLU A 12 -21.14 -17.94 1.90
CA GLU A 12 -20.10 -18.85 2.36
C GLU A 12 -19.22 -18.19 3.43
N ARG A 13 -18.74 -16.96 3.17
CA ARG A 13 -17.93 -16.21 4.14
C ARG A 13 -18.69 -15.96 5.45
N SER A 14 -20.01 -15.76 5.39
CA SER A 14 -20.83 -15.63 6.59
C SER A 14 -20.89 -16.93 7.40
N PHE A 15 -21.10 -18.07 6.75
CA PHE A 15 -21.13 -19.37 7.41
C PHE A 15 -19.76 -19.75 7.98
N ARG A 16 -18.67 -19.48 7.26
CA ARG A 16 -17.29 -19.63 7.77
C ARG A 16 -17.08 -18.85 9.07
N ARG A 17 -17.57 -17.60 9.13
CA ARG A 17 -17.49 -16.78 10.36
C ARG A 17 -18.30 -17.40 11.50
N ASP A 18 -19.48 -17.91 11.21
CA ASP A 18 -20.37 -18.45 12.24
C ASP A 18 -19.92 -19.81 12.75
N VAL A 19 -19.43 -20.70 11.88
CA VAL A 19 -18.77 -21.95 12.27
C VAL A 19 -17.56 -21.64 13.14
N ARG A 20 -16.68 -20.73 12.71
CA ARG A 20 -15.51 -20.32 13.51
C ARG A 20 -15.88 -19.66 14.84
N LYS A 21 -17.04 -19.01 14.97
CA LYS A 21 -17.47 -18.46 16.27
C LYS A 21 -17.93 -19.54 17.23
N ALA A 22 -18.51 -20.62 16.72
CA ALA A 22 -19.10 -21.69 17.52
C ALA A 22 -18.11 -22.85 17.80
N TYR A 23 -17.23 -23.16 16.85
CA TYR A 23 -16.33 -24.31 16.87
C TYR A 23 -14.93 -23.89 16.39
N TYR A 24 -14.08 -23.43 17.30
CA TYR A 24 -12.73 -22.98 16.97
C TYR A 24 -11.66 -23.67 17.82
N ARG A 25 -10.85 -24.49 17.15
CA ARG A 25 -9.67 -25.15 17.71
C ARG A 25 -8.40 -24.69 17.00
N ARG A 26 -7.31 -24.63 17.74
CA ARG A 26 -5.96 -24.35 17.20
C ARG A 26 -5.23 -25.66 16.99
N GLU A 27 -4.23 -25.66 16.12
CA GLU A 27 -3.35 -26.83 15.91
C GLU A 27 -2.76 -27.36 17.24
N ALA A 28 -2.42 -26.46 18.16
CA ALA A 28 -1.90 -26.79 19.49
C ALA A 28 -2.89 -27.55 20.42
N ASP A 29 -4.18 -27.60 20.08
CA ASP A 29 -5.18 -28.36 20.85
C ASP A 29 -5.23 -29.83 20.44
N PHE A 30 -4.50 -30.23 19.40
CA PHE A 30 -4.47 -31.59 18.87
C PHE A 30 -3.15 -32.28 19.20
N ALA A 31 -3.18 -33.60 19.34
CA ALA A 31 -1.98 -34.38 19.63
C ALA A 31 -1.13 -34.60 18.36
N THR A 32 -1.78 -34.65 17.20
CA THR A 32 -1.13 -34.88 15.91
C THR A 32 -1.64 -33.93 14.83
N LEU A 33 -0.79 -33.71 13.81
CA LEU A 33 -1.16 -32.91 12.64
C LEU A 33 -2.30 -33.57 11.82
N LEU A 34 -2.39 -34.91 11.85
CA LEU A 34 -3.46 -35.63 11.15
C LEU A 34 -4.83 -35.29 11.74
N GLU A 35 -4.96 -35.32 13.07
CA GLU A 35 -6.20 -34.94 13.75
C GLU A 35 -6.60 -33.49 13.49
N TYR A 36 -5.62 -32.58 13.40
CA TYR A 36 -5.87 -31.20 13.04
C TYR A 36 -6.39 -31.07 11.60
N ASN A 37 -5.81 -31.81 10.65
CA ASN A 37 -6.28 -31.83 9.27
C ASN A 37 -7.69 -32.43 9.16
N ASP A 38 -7.96 -33.53 9.87
CA ASP A 38 -9.30 -34.14 9.92
C ASP A 38 -10.34 -33.16 10.47
N TYR A 39 -9.96 -32.34 11.47
CA TYR A 39 -10.79 -31.25 11.97
C TYR A 39 -11.04 -30.16 10.93
N LEU A 40 -10.01 -29.76 10.15
CA LEU A 40 -10.18 -28.77 9.10
C LEU A 40 -11.12 -29.27 8.00
N GLU A 41 -11.02 -30.54 7.61
CA GLU A 41 -11.95 -31.17 6.68
C GLU A 41 -13.37 -31.22 7.27
N GLU A 42 -13.55 -31.57 8.55
CA GLU A 42 -14.88 -31.51 9.20
C GLU A 42 -15.46 -30.10 9.15
N VAL A 43 -14.65 -29.06 9.37
CA VAL A 43 -15.09 -27.66 9.31
C VAL A 43 -15.56 -27.29 7.90
N GLU A 44 -14.82 -27.69 6.85
CA GLU A 44 -15.22 -27.46 5.46
C GLU A 44 -16.51 -28.21 5.11
N ASP A 45 -16.64 -29.46 5.54
CA ASP A 45 -17.85 -30.26 5.40
C ASP A 45 -19.07 -29.58 6.03
N LEU A 46 -18.91 -29.00 7.22
CA LEU A 46 -19.96 -28.24 7.89
C LEU A 46 -20.36 -27.00 7.08
N ILE A 47 -19.39 -26.29 6.49
CA ILE A 47 -19.65 -25.10 5.66
C ILE A 47 -20.41 -25.48 4.38
N VAL A 48 -19.98 -26.54 3.70
CA VAL A 48 -20.64 -27.03 2.47
C VAL A 48 -22.08 -27.45 2.76
N ARG A 49 -22.33 -28.15 3.88
CA ARG A 49 -23.69 -28.53 4.30
C ARG A 49 -24.56 -27.36 4.76
N LEU A 50 -23.96 -26.26 5.24
CA LEU A 50 -24.68 -25.03 5.57
C LEU A 50 -25.09 -24.24 4.32
N LEU A 51 -24.27 -24.31 3.26
CA LEU A 51 -24.59 -23.72 1.97
C LEU A 51 -25.81 -24.41 1.34
N ASP A 52 -25.88 -25.74 1.37
CA ASP A 52 -27.04 -26.49 0.89
C ASP A 52 -28.26 -26.26 1.80
N GLU A 53 -29.33 -25.71 1.21
CA GLU A 53 -30.58 -25.40 1.90
C GLU A 53 -31.25 -26.63 2.52
N ARG A 54 -31.06 -27.81 1.93
CA ARG A 54 -31.68 -29.06 2.38
C ARG A 54 -31.10 -29.53 3.71
N THR A 55 -29.79 -29.40 3.89
CA THR A 55 -29.05 -29.87 5.07
C THR A 55 -28.78 -28.78 6.09
N ARG A 56 -29.13 -27.53 5.78
CA ARG A 56 -28.85 -26.36 6.61
C ARG A 56 -29.43 -26.47 8.02
N ALA A 57 -30.69 -26.86 8.17
CA ALA A 57 -31.37 -26.90 9.47
C ALA A 57 -30.72 -27.92 10.42
N ASP A 58 -30.41 -29.10 9.91
CA ASP A 58 -29.77 -30.16 10.68
C ASP A 58 -28.34 -29.76 11.08
N THR A 59 -27.59 -29.20 10.13
CA THR A 59 -26.21 -28.76 10.36
C THR A 59 -26.14 -27.59 11.35
N GLN A 60 -27.09 -26.65 11.30
CA GLN A 60 -27.19 -25.59 12.31
C GLN A 60 -27.47 -26.15 13.72
N THR A 61 -28.26 -27.22 13.82
CA THR A 61 -28.53 -27.88 15.10
C THR A 61 -27.25 -28.54 15.63
N LYS A 62 -26.55 -29.31 14.80
CA LYS A 62 -25.24 -29.90 15.14
C LYS A 62 -24.25 -28.81 15.59
N LEU A 63 -24.18 -27.69 14.87
CA LEU A 63 -23.27 -26.58 15.21
C LEU A 63 -23.60 -25.94 16.56
N ARG A 64 -24.90 -25.82 16.92
CA ARG A 64 -25.32 -25.31 18.23
C ARG A 64 -24.95 -26.26 19.36
N GLU A 65 -25.01 -27.57 19.14
CA GLU A 65 -24.61 -28.58 20.11
C GLU A 65 -23.10 -28.55 20.32
N LEU A 66 -22.31 -28.56 19.24
CA LEU A 66 -20.85 -28.41 19.29
C LEU A 66 -20.46 -27.12 20.02
N GLY A 67 -21.11 -26.01 19.71
CA GLY A 67 -20.86 -24.73 20.37
C GLY A 67 -21.20 -24.70 21.87
N LYS A 68 -22.06 -25.59 22.36
CA LYS A 68 -22.32 -25.76 23.79
C LYS A 68 -21.24 -26.61 24.45
N LEU A 69 -20.85 -27.71 23.81
CA LEU A 69 -19.86 -28.65 24.33
C LEU A 69 -18.47 -28.00 24.44
N GLU A 70 -18.09 -27.18 23.45
CA GLU A 70 -16.73 -26.64 23.33
C GLU A 70 -16.65 -25.13 23.55
N ARG A 71 -17.63 -24.59 24.26
CA ARG A 71 -17.74 -23.14 24.49
C ARG A 71 -16.48 -22.56 25.13
N GLU A 72 -15.92 -23.24 26.13
CA GLU A 72 -14.77 -22.77 26.89
C GLU A 72 -13.48 -22.79 26.06
N LEU A 73 -13.23 -23.90 25.35
CA LEU A 73 -12.08 -24.04 24.45
C LEU A 73 -12.12 -22.99 23.34
N THR A 74 -13.28 -22.87 22.69
CA THR A 74 -13.51 -21.86 21.64
C THR A 74 -13.29 -20.44 22.18
N ALA A 75 -13.79 -20.11 23.38
CA ALA A 75 -13.59 -18.79 23.98
C ALA A 75 -12.12 -18.50 24.28
N ARG A 76 -11.37 -19.45 24.85
CA ARG A 76 -9.94 -19.33 25.11
C ARG A 76 -9.15 -19.11 23.82
N ASN A 77 -9.41 -19.94 22.81
CA ASN A 77 -8.69 -19.86 21.53
C ASN A 77 -8.96 -18.57 20.79
N ARG A 78 -10.20 -18.06 20.83
CA ARG A 78 -10.54 -16.76 20.25
C ARG A 78 -9.81 -15.62 20.96
N ALA A 79 -9.75 -15.65 22.30
CA ALA A 79 -9.00 -14.64 23.06
C ALA A 79 -7.51 -14.63 22.69
N LEU A 80 -6.89 -15.81 22.56
CA LEU A 80 -5.50 -15.92 22.13
C LEU A 80 -5.30 -15.44 20.68
N PHE A 81 -6.22 -15.75 19.77
CA PHE A 81 -6.18 -15.24 18.40
C PHE A 81 -6.28 -13.71 18.35
N ASP A 82 -7.16 -13.11 19.15
CA ASP A 82 -7.30 -11.67 19.25
C ASP A 82 -6.05 -11.01 19.85
N GLU A 83 -5.39 -11.65 20.82
CA GLU A 83 -4.12 -11.20 21.38
C GLU A 83 -2.97 -11.29 20.35
N ASP A 84 -2.85 -12.42 19.65
CA ASP A 84 -1.86 -12.61 18.59
C ASP A 84 -2.05 -11.58 17.47
N ARG A 85 -3.30 -11.28 17.10
CA ARG A 85 -3.61 -10.21 16.14
C ARG A 85 -3.17 -8.84 16.64
N ARG A 86 -3.47 -8.48 17.89
CA ARG A 86 -3.04 -7.19 18.48
C ARG A 86 -1.53 -7.04 18.50
N ARG A 87 -0.81 -8.09 18.92
CA ARG A 87 0.66 -8.11 18.91
C ARG A 87 1.24 -7.89 17.51
N LEU A 88 0.61 -8.46 16.48
CA LEU A 88 1.02 -8.25 15.09
C LEU A 88 0.75 -6.82 14.62
N GLU A 89 -0.43 -6.27 14.94
CA GLU A 89 -0.80 -4.88 14.63
C GLU A 89 0.15 -3.88 15.30
N GLU A 90 0.52 -4.10 16.57
CA GLU A 90 1.50 -3.27 17.29
C GLU A 90 2.88 -3.29 16.62
N ARG A 91 3.37 -4.47 16.20
CA ARG A 91 4.64 -4.58 15.46
C ARG A 91 4.59 -3.82 14.14
N ALA A 92 3.51 -3.97 13.39
CA ALA A 92 3.31 -3.26 12.12
C ALA A 92 3.25 -1.74 12.33
N TYR A 93 2.63 -1.28 13.41
CA TYR A 93 2.60 0.14 13.78
C TYR A 93 4.00 0.68 14.07
N LEU A 94 4.79 -0.03 14.87
CA LEU A 94 6.16 0.37 15.20
C LEU A 94 7.06 0.43 13.96
N ASP A 95 6.96 -0.55 13.06
CA ASP A 95 7.70 -0.54 11.78
C ASP A 95 7.28 0.63 10.89
N SER A 96 5.97 0.92 10.81
CA SER A 96 5.45 2.09 10.09
C SER A 96 5.94 3.41 10.69
N ASP A 97 6.03 3.50 12.01
CA ASP A 97 6.53 4.69 12.69
C ASP A 97 8.05 4.87 12.48
N GLU A 98 8.83 3.80 12.58
CA GLU A 98 10.26 3.84 12.34
C GLU A 98 10.57 4.22 10.89
N THR A 99 9.86 3.65 9.92
CA THR A 99 10.02 4.01 8.50
C THR A 99 9.67 5.47 8.24
N LYS A 100 8.61 6.01 8.87
CA LYS A 100 8.29 7.45 8.81
C LYS A 100 9.39 8.30 9.39
N ARG A 101 9.89 7.99 10.59
CA ARG A 101 11.00 8.73 11.23
C ARG A 101 12.25 8.71 10.38
N ARG A 102 12.60 7.57 9.78
CA ARG A 102 13.73 7.44 8.86
C ARG A 102 13.53 8.28 7.60
N ALA A 103 12.33 8.30 7.04
CA ALA A 103 12.01 9.13 5.88
C ALA A 103 12.08 10.63 6.22
N GLU A 104 11.56 11.04 7.38
CA GLU A 104 11.64 12.42 7.86
C GLU A 104 13.09 12.85 8.12
N ALA A 105 13.91 11.99 8.73
CA ALA A 105 15.32 12.26 8.94
C ALA A 105 16.09 12.43 7.62
N ARG A 106 15.80 11.60 6.61
CA ARG A 106 16.36 11.75 5.26
C ARG A 106 15.93 13.06 4.62
N ALA A 107 14.65 13.41 4.69
CA ALA A 107 14.14 14.67 4.15
C ALA A 107 14.78 15.89 4.81
N ARG A 108 15.01 15.85 6.14
CA ARG A 108 15.72 16.92 6.86
C ARG A 108 17.19 17.01 6.45
N ALA A 109 17.89 15.88 6.37
CA ALA A 109 19.28 15.85 5.92
C ALA A 109 19.45 16.35 4.48
N GLU A 110 18.51 16.03 3.59
CA GLU A 110 18.48 16.55 2.21
C GLU A 110 18.25 18.07 2.17
N GLN A 111 17.36 18.59 3.03
CA GLN A 111 17.13 20.03 3.16
C GLN A 111 18.38 20.76 3.66
N GLU A 112 19.01 20.27 4.73
CA GLU A 112 20.24 20.84 5.29
C GLU A 112 21.37 20.83 4.25
N ALA A 113 21.56 19.72 3.53
CA ALA A 113 22.55 19.63 2.46
C ALA A 113 22.25 20.59 1.29
N ALA A 114 20.98 20.81 0.94
CA ALA A 114 20.59 21.76 -0.08
C ALA A 114 20.88 23.21 0.35
N GLU A 115 20.62 23.55 1.61
CA GLU A 115 20.94 24.87 2.18
C GLU A 115 22.45 25.11 2.22
N GLU A 116 23.25 24.14 2.65
CA GLU A 116 24.71 24.24 2.65
C GLU A 116 25.26 24.45 1.23
N GLN A 117 24.76 23.69 0.25
CA GLN A 117 25.14 23.88 -1.14
C GLN A 117 24.76 25.29 -1.65
N ALA A 118 23.60 25.81 -1.25
CA ALA A 118 23.19 27.16 -1.61
C ALA A 118 24.09 28.23 -0.98
N ARG A 119 24.49 28.06 0.28
CA ARG A 119 25.43 28.96 0.99
C ARG A 119 26.80 28.97 0.34
N VAL A 120 27.37 27.79 0.05
CA VAL A 120 28.68 27.66 -0.62
C VAL A 120 28.64 28.31 -2.01
N LYS A 121 27.55 28.10 -2.77
CA LYS A 121 27.37 28.76 -4.07
C LYS A 121 27.30 30.28 -3.94
N ALA A 122 26.55 30.80 -2.96
CA ALA A 122 26.43 32.24 -2.73
C ALA A 122 27.77 32.89 -2.37
N GLU A 123 28.55 32.27 -1.48
CA GLU A 123 29.88 32.76 -1.08
C GLU A 123 30.86 32.80 -2.27
N LEU A 124 30.84 31.77 -3.12
CA LEU A 124 31.65 31.74 -4.34
C LEU A 124 31.26 32.85 -5.33
N LEU A 125 29.95 33.11 -5.49
CA LEU A 125 29.47 34.20 -6.34
C LEU A 125 29.91 35.57 -5.79
N GLU A 126 29.88 35.77 -4.47
CA GLU A 126 30.36 37.01 -3.84
C GLU A 126 31.88 37.21 -4.03
N LYS A 127 32.67 36.14 -3.93
CA LYS A 127 34.12 36.19 -4.22
C LYS A 127 34.42 36.56 -5.68
N ILE A 128 33.59 36.10 -6.62
CA ILE A 128 33.67 36.50 -8.03
C ILE A 128 33.26 37.97 -8.19
N ALA A 129 32.14 38.38 -7.60
CA ALA A 129 31.61 39.75 -7.72
C ALA A 129 32.56 40.80 -7.11
N SER A 130 33.24 40.45 -6.01
CA SER A 130 34.26 41.30 -5.38
C SER A 130 35.62 41.28 -6.10
N GLY A 131 35.75 40.55 -7.21
CA GLY A 131 36.97 40.50 -8.03
C GLY A 131 38.15 39.76 -7.39
N LYS A 132 37.93 39.06 -6.26
CA LYS A 132 38.96 38.34 -5.52
C LYS A 132 39.27 36.95 -6.09
N ALA A 133 38.40 36.44 -6.97
CA ALA A 133 38.56 35.13 -7.60
C ALA A 133 38.22 35.16 -9.09
N ASN A 134 38.98 34.40 -9.88
CA ASN A 134 38.69 34.19 -11.30
C ASN A 134 37.58 33.14 -11.46
N ALA A 135 36.73 33.29 -12.47
CA ALA A 135 35.61 32.35 -12.72
C ALA A 135 36.06 30.88 -12.84
N ALA A 136 37.23 30.64 -13.43
CA ALA A 136 37.80 29.30 -13.58
C ALA A 136 38.22 28.65 -12.25
N THR A 137 38.79 29.43 -11.32
CA THR A 137 39.21 28.91 -10.01
C THR A 137 38.02 28.60 -9.12
N ALA A 138 36.99 29.46 -9.13
CA ALA A 138 35.75 29.24 -8.41
C ALA A 138 34.96 28.02 -8.92
N GLN A 139 34.93 27.77 -10.23
CA GLN A 139 34.32 26.55 -10.79
C GLN A 139 35.05 25.28 -10.38
N SER A 140 36.39 25.33 -10.32
CA SER A 140 37.21 24.21 -9.81
C SER A 140 36.90 23.92 -8.34
N GLU A 141 36.77 24.95 -7.49
CA GLU A 141 36.42 24.79 -6.08
C GLU A 141 35.03 24.19 -5.88
N LEU A 142 34.02 24.65 -6.64
CA LEU A 142 32.67 24.08 -6.58
C LEU A 142 32.65 22.61 -7.01
N ARG A 143 33.41 22.24 -8.04
CA ARG A 143 33.55 20.84 -8.49
C ARG A 143 34.19 19.96 -7.43
N LYS A 144 35.26 20.44 -6.77
CA LYS A 144 35.91 19.72 -5.66
C LYS A 144 34.97 19.54 -4.48
N HIS A 145 34.22 20.58 -4.11
CA HIS A 145 33.23 20.51 -3.04
C HIS A 145 32.11 19.49 -3.37
N ALA A 146 31.60 19.50 -4.60
CA ALA A 146 30.60 18.54 -5.06
C ALA A 146 31.12 17.09 -5.05
N GLN A 147 32.39 16.87 -5.43
CA GLN A 147 33.03 15.55 -5.38
C GLN A 147 33.20 15.06 -3.94
N LEU A 148 33.57 15.93 -3.00
CA LEU A 148 33.68 15.58 -1.58
C LEU A 148 32.33 15.21 -0.97
N VAL A 149 31.26 15.96 -1.27
CA VAL A 149 29.90 15.65 -0.82
C VAL A 149 29.42 14.30 -1.38
N ALA A 150 29.68 14.01 -2.66
CA ALA A 150 29.33 12.72 -3.27
C ALA A 150 30.13 11.54 -2.68
N ALA A 151 31.42 11.75 -2.37
CA ALA A 151 32.25 10.76 -1.68
C ALA A 151 31.77 10.49 -0.25
N LEU A 152 31.31 11.51 0.47
CA LEU A 152 30.79 11.36 1.82
C LEU A 152 29.42 10.66 1.84
N ALA A 153 28.55 10.97 0.87
CA ALA A 153 27.26 10.30 0.69
C ALA A 153 27.40 8.81 0.36
N SER A 154 28.43 8.43 -0.41
CA SER A 154 28.72 7.02 -0.72
C SER A 154 29.41 6.28 0.43
N ALA A 155 30.17 6.97 1.29
CA ALA A 155 30.76 6.39 2.49
C ALA A 155 29.75 6.21 3.65
N GLY A 156 28.70 7.04 3.72
CA GLY A 156 27.62 6.94 4.71
C GLY A 156 26.53 5.91 4.39
N GLY A 157 26.57 5.28 3.22
CA GLY A 157 25.62 4.28 2.74
C GLY A 157 25.85 2.87 3.28
N GLY A 158 26.04 2.72 4.59
CA GLY A 158 26.20 1.42 5.24
C GLY A 158 24.87 0.87 5.76
N GLY A 159 24.14 0.11 4.94
CA GLY A 159 23.03 -0.71 5.43
C GLY A 159 22.01 -1.14 4.37
N GLY A 160 22.26 -2.26 3.69
CA GLY A 160 21.22 -3.06 3.03
C GLY A 160 21.46 -3.46 1.58
N SER A 161 22.25 -4.52 1.39
CA SER A 161 22.17 -5.54 0.32
C SER A 161 21.88 -5.12 -1.13
N SER A 162 22.92 -5.04 -1.95
CA SER A 162 23.22 -6.05 -2.99
C SER A 162 24.37 -5.56 -3.87
N ALA A 163 25.43 -6.35 -3.87
CA ALA A 163 26.62 -6.15 -4.68
C ALA A 163 26.33 -6.41 -6.16
N ILE A 164 26.51 -5.42 -7.04
CA ILE A 164 26.96 -5.65 -8.42
C ILE A 164 28.01 -4.59 -8.80
N SER A 165 29.20 -5.13 -9.04
CA SER A 165 30.36 -4.67 -9.81
C SER A 165 30.26 -3.35 -10.58
N LEU A 166 31.27 -2.53 -10.32
CA LEU A 166 31.81 -1.45 -11.15
C LEU A 166 32.24 -1.98 -12.54
N GLY A 167 31.89 -1.25 -13.60
CA GLY A 167 32.57 -1.30 -14.90
C GLY A 167 31.71 -1.62 -16.11
N GLN A 168 31.10 -0.60 -16.74
CA GLN A 168 31.22 -0.31 -18.18
C GLN A 168 30.30 0.85 -18.57
N THR A 169 30.93 1.88 -19.11
CA THR A 169 30.29 2.97 -19.85
C THR A 169 29.67 2.41 -21.12
N SER A 170 28.36 2.55 -21.33
CA SER A 170 27.69 2.82 -22.62
C SER A 170 26.17 2.62 -22.49
N GLY A 171 25.39 3.67 -22.77
CA GLY A 171 23.99 3.58 -23.18
C GLY A 171 22.96 3.30 -22.09
N LEU A 172 22.28 4.35 -21.61
CA LEU A 172 21.02 4.24 -20.88
C LEU A 172 19.94 3.62 -21.78
N ARG A 173 19.83 2.29 -21.76
CA ARG A 173 18.64 1.54 -22.19
C ARG A 173 17.94 1.07 -20.92
N LEU A 174 16.86 1.76 -20.52
CA LEU A 174 15.91 1.22 -19.56
C LEU A 174 15.26 -0.03 -20.18
N GLN A 175 15.85 -1.20 -19.96
CA GLN A 175 15.07 -2.44 -20.01
C GLN A 175 14.31 -2.52 -18.70
N ALA A 176 13.02 -2.18 -18.75
CA ALA A 176 12.05 -2.61 -17.77
C ALA A 176 12.03 -4.15 -17.79
N GLN A 177 12.66 -4.79 -16.81
CA GLN A 177 12.36 -6.18 -16.48
C GLN A 177 10.89 -6.21 -16.02
N PRO A 178 9.99 -6.96 -16.69
CA PRO A 178 8.64 -7.13 -16.19
C PRO A 178 8.71 -7.93 -14.89
N LEU A 179 8.19 -7.34 -13.81
CA LEU A 179 7.88 -8.08 -12.59
C LEU A 179 7.04 -9.30 -12.98
N PRO A 180 7.39 -10.53 -12.54
CA PRO A 180 6.52 -11.68 -12.76
C PRO A 180 5.18 -11.39 -12.10
N GLY A 181 4.10 -11.54 -12.88
CA GLY A 181 2.74 -11.27 -12.44
C GLY A 181 2.38 -12.09 -11.21
N ALA A 182 2.39 -11.45 -10.05
CA ALA A 182 1.68 -11.90 -8.86
C ALA A 182 0.46 -11.00 -8.70
N LEU A 183 -0.64 -11.43 -9.32
CA LEU A 183 -1.98 -11.00 -8.93
C LEU A 183 -2.19 -11.48 -7.48
N LEU A 184 -1.89 -10.63 -6.50
CA LEU A 184 -2.41 -10.79 -5.15
C LEU A 184 -3.29 -9.60 -4.84
N GLN A 185 -4.57 -9.72 -5.21
CA GLN A 185 -5.61 -8.87 -4.66
C GLN A 185 -5.61 -9.05 -3.13
N PRO A 186 -5.70 -7.98 -2.32
CA PRO A 186 -5.89 -8.13 -0.89
C PRO A 186 -7.23 -8.81 -0.61
N LEU A 187 -7.21 -9.87 0.20
CA LEU A 187 -8.34 -10.77 0.48
C LEU A 187 -9.39 -10.18 1.45
N HIS A 188 -9.56 -8.85 1.47
CA HIS A 188 -10.51 -8.16 2.34
C HIS A 188 -11.16 -6.98 1.61
N PRO A 189 -12.49 -6.84 1.60
CA PRO A 189 -13.12 -5.61 1.15
C PRO A 189 -12.79 -4.49 2.14
N VAL A 190 -12.02 -3.50 1.68
CA VAL A 190 -11.90 -2.20 2.36
C VAL A 190 -13.30 -1.57 2.34
N PRO A 191 -13.84 -1.07 3.47
CA PRO A 191 -15.14 -0.42 3.47
C PRO A 191 -15.14 0.74 2.47
N ASP A 192 -16.14 0.68 1.59
CA ASP A 192 -16.45 1.57 0.48
C ASP A 192 -15.88 2.99 0.57
N SER A 193 -14.79 3.23 -0.17
CA SER A 193 -14.55 4.56 -0.71
C SER A 193 -15.42 4.73 -1.96
N ASN A 194 -16.73 4.93 -1.79
CA ASN A 194 -17.62 5.37 -2.86
C ASN A 194 -17.49 6.90 -3.11
N GLY A 195 -16.33 7.46 -2.78
CA GLY A 195 -15.90 8.79 -3.17
C GLY A 195 -14.81 8.67 -4.25
N PRO A 196 -14.72 9.62 -5.19
CA PRO A 196 -13.68 9.59 -6.21
C PRO A 196 -12.32 9.49 -5.50
N LYS A 197 -11.45 8.58 -5.98
CA LYS A 197 -10.02 8.55 -5.63
C LYS A 197 -9.52 9.98 -5.74
N LEU A 198 -9.35 10.66 -4.60
CA LEU A 198 -8.64 11.92 -4.56
C LEU A 198 -7.27 11.58 -5.12
N MET A 199 -6.99 12.06 -6.33
CA MET A 199 -5.63 12.09 -6.83
C MET A 199 -4.83 12.82 -5.76
N VAL A 200 -4.03 12.07 -5.02
CA VAL A 200 -3.03 12.64 -4.13
C VAL A 200 -2.23 13.60 -5.01
N ARG A 201 -2.15 14.88 -4.61
CA ARG A 201 -1.30 15.85 -5.29
C ARG A 201 0.08 15.21 -5.43
N SER A 202 0.50 14.92 -6.65
CA SER A 202 1.88 14.55 -6.93
C SER A 202 2.75 15.65 -6.34
N ARG A 203 3.55 15.30 -5.34
CA ARG A 203 4.37 16.25 -4.58
C ARG A 203 5.44 16.93 -5.45
N ASP A 204 5.62 16.44 -6.67
CA ASP A 204 6.80 16.72 -7.49
C ASP A 204 6.50 17.40 -8.84
N LEU A 205 5.25 17.74 -9.17
CA LEU A 205 4.93 18.44 -10.42
C LEU A 205 4.04 19.65 -10.17
N LYS A 206 4.59 20.84 -10.42
CA LYS A 206 3.79 22.06 -10.50
C LYS A 206 2.92 21.95 -11.75
N ARG A 207 1.67 22.41 -11.63
CA ARG A 207 0.64 22.38 -12.69
C ARG A 207 1.12 22.91 -14.05
N GLU A 208 2.10 23.81 -14.03
CA GLU A 208 2.64 24.51 -15.19
C GLU A 208 3.61 23.64 -16.03
N ASP A 209 4.27 22.64 -15.43
CA ASP A 209 5.34 21.89 -16.12
C ASP A 209 4.82 20.77 -17.05
N TYR A 210 3.54 20.36 -16.90
CA TYR A 210 2.91 19.34 -17.75
C TYR A 210 2.20 19.91 -18.99
N GLU A 211 1.99 21.23 -19.02
CA GLU A 211 1.25 21.91 -20.08
C GLU A 211 2.16 22.33 -21.25
N ASP A 212 3.47 22.49 -21.02
CA ASP A 212 4.43 23.01 -22.00
C ASP A 212 5.36 21.95 -22.63
N ASP A 213 5.50 20.74 -22.05
CA ASP A 213 6.31 19.66 -22.62
C ASP A 213 5.46 18.60 -23.36
N PRO A 214 5.53 18.52 -24.71
CA PRO A 214 4.75 17.57 -25.49
C PRO A 214 5.09 16.09 -25.20
N LEU A 215 6.29 15.78 -24.67
CA LEU A 215 6.67 14.41 -24.30
C LEU A 215 6.05 13.98 -22.96
N ALA A 216 6.01 14.88 -21.99
CA ALA A 216 5.33 14.65 -20.72
C ALA A 216 3.82 14.44 -20.94
N TYR A 217 3.19 15.30 -21.76
CA TYR A 217 1.78 15.19 -22.13
C TYR A 217 1.44 13.83 -22.76
N ALA A 218 2.29 13.33 -23.67
CA ALA A 218 2.10 12.04 -24.32
C ALA A 218 2.17 10.85 -23.33
N LEU A 219 3.04 10.91 -22.31
CA LEU A 219 3.16 9.87 -21.29
C LEU A 219 1.93 9.80 -20.38
N VAL A 220 1.33 10.94 -20.03
CA VAL A 220 0.06 10.96 -19.28
C VAL A 220 -1.12 10.47 -20.12
N CYS A 221 -1.16 10.79 -21.42
CA CYS A 221 -2.15 10.22 -22.32
C CYS A 221 -1.99 8.70 -22.47
N ALA A 222 -0.76 8.19 -22.55
CA ALA A 222 -0.48 6.76 -22.60
C ALA A 222 -0.83 6.04 -21.28
N ALA A 223 -0.72 6.73 -20.14
CA ALA A 223 -1.15 6.23 -18.83
C ALA A 223 -2.67 6.34 -18.58
N GLY A 224 -3.46 6.71 -19.59
CA GLY A 224 -4.93 6.76 -19.51
C GLY A 224 -5.52 8.10 -19.06
N GLY A 225 -4.74 9.19 -19.07
CA GLY A 225 -5.23 10.55 -18.80
C GLY A 225 -6.25 11.01 -19.84
N LEU A 226 -7.45 11.40 -19.38
CA LEU A 226 -8.53 11.90 -20.25
C LEU A 226 -8.25 13.32 -20.76
N ARG A 227 -8.60 13.61 -22.02
CA ARG A 227 -8.51 14.96 -22.61
C ARG A 227 -9.32 15.95 -21.77
N ARG A 228 -8.87 17.21 -21.72
CA ARG A 228 -9.51 18.35 -21.03
C ARG A 228 -11.02 18.46 -21.32
N ASP A 229 -11.43 18.14 -22.54
CA ASP A 229 -12.82 18.22 -22.96
C ASP A 229 -13.69 17.07 -22.42
N THR A 230 -13.10 15.88 -22.27
CA THR A 230 -13.78 14.72 -21.70
C THR A 230 -13.96 14.88 -20.19
N TRP A 231 -12.99 15.48 -19.51
CA TRP A 231 -13.10 15.90 -18.11
C TRP A 231 -14.20 16.96 -17.90
N ARG A 232 -14.22 18.01 -18.74
CA ARG A 232 -15.27 19.06 -18.71
C ARG A 232 -16.67 18.55 -19.04
N LYS A 233 -16.79 17.48 -19.85
CA LYS A 233 -18.06 16.82 -20.13
C LYS A 233 -18.54 16.01 -18.93
N ARG A 234 -17.70 15.12 -18.39
CA ARG A 234 -18.07 14.29 -17.23
C ARG A 234 -18.38 15.11 -15.99
N TYR A 235 -17.58 16.14 -15.69
CA TYR A 235 -17.85 17.02 -14.55
C TYR A 235 -19.18 17.78 -14.69
N ARG A 236 -19.56 18.17 -15.91
CA ARG A 236 -20.88 18.77 -16.16
C ARG A 236 -22.01 17.74 -16.08
N GLU A 237 -21.81 16.55 -16.61
CA GLU A 237 -22.78 15.45 -16.54
C GLU A 237 -23.02 14.99 -15.09
N GLU A 238 -22.01 15.04 -14.22
CA GLU A 238 -22.11 14.68 -12.80
C GLU A 238 -22.70 15.81 -11.96
N ALA A 239 -22.28 17.07 -12.16
CA ALA A 239 -22.82 18.21 -11.42
C ALA A 239 -24.31 18.49 -11.70
N PHE A 240 -24.82 18.04 -12.85
CA PHE A 240 -26.22 18.22 -13.26
C PHE A 240 -27.01 16.91 -13.37
N ASN A 241 -26.45 15.77 -12.92
CA ASN A 241 -27.21 14.52 -12.86
C ASN A 241 -28.21 14.57 -11.69
N ALA A 242 -29.50 14.52 -12.02
CA ALA A 242 -30.64 14.72 -11.11
C ALA A 242 -30.82 13.62 -10.02
N ARG A 243 -29.83 12.76 -9.79
CA ARG A 243 -29.90 11.70 -8.75
C ARG A 243 -29.47 12.20 -7.37
N ALA A 244 -28.96 13.43 -7.26
CA ALA A 244 -28.61 14.08 -5.99
C ALA A 244 -29.74 14.96 -5.40
N LEU A 245 -30.94 14.97 -6.00
CA LEU A 245 -32.09 15.77 -5.56
C LEU A 245 -33.27 14.92 -5.04
N THR A 246 -33.04 13.72 -4.49
CA THR A 246 -34.06 13.08 -3.65
C THR A 246 -33.95 13.64 -2.24
N PHE A 247 -34.65 14.76 -2.04
CA PHE A 247 -35.04 15.30 -0.74
C PHE A 247 -35.72 14.19 0.08
N VAL A 248 -35.09 13.76 1.18
CA VAL A 248 -35.73 12.90 2.17
C VAL A 248 -36.60 13.80 3.05
N PRO A 249 -37.95 13.69 3.03
CA PRO A 249 -38.77 14.41 3.97
C PRO A 249 -38.58 13.83 5.37
N PHE A 250 -38.30 14.71 6.33
CA PHE A 250 -38.28 14.38 7.75
C PHE A 250 -39.71 14.08 8.20
N ALA A 251 -39.96 12.87 8.69
CA ALA A 251 -41.14 12.50 9.48
C ALA A 251 -40.66 11.67 10.68
#